data_AF-A0A3E0LM08-F1
#
_entry.id   AF-A0A3E0LM08-F1
#
_cell.length_a   1.000
_cell.length_b   1.000
_cell.length_c   1.000
_cell.angle_alpha   90.00
_cell.angle_beta   90.00
_cell.angle_gamma   90.00
#
_symmetry.space_group_name_H-M   'P 1'
#
loop_
_entity.id
_entity.type
_entity.pdbx_description
1 polymer ?
#
loop_
_entity_poly.entity_id
_entity_poly.type
_entity_poly.pdbx_seq_one_letter_code
_entity_poly.pdbx_strand_id
1 'polypeptide(L)'
;MIVCPNCEHTNPDEASQCEACYTPLPRMSSCPSCGATIQTDATFCGQCGYNLQPNSVPLVTAEAESEPEPVPPVPTATVASIAPPPVAPPPVPAATRLQTEIASLQHLQTDSKIELPLHLSVIHIGKPNDRIPPDIDVSGFPDSDIVSRVHADIRVEGGIYYLEDTGSANGTYVNHTPLPPGNRHRLRAGDRISLGKGDKMTFIFQMS
;
A
#
# COMPACT_ATOMS: atom_id res chain seq x y z
N MET A 1 6.05 22.76 27.37
CA MET A 1 4.64 22.58 26.98
C MET A 1 4.55 22.66 25.48
N ILE A 2 3.77 21.79 24.86
CA ILE A 2 3.58 21.74 23.40
C ILE A 2 2.23 22.37 23.00
N VAL A 3 2.26 23.24 22.00
CA VAL A 3 1.05 23.88 21.45
C VAL A 3 0.50 23.01 20.32
N CYS A 4 -0.79 22.71 20.35
CA CYS A 4 -1.44 21.93 19.31
C CYS A 4 -1.53 22.74 18.00
N PRO A 5 -1.00 22.25 16.87
CA PRO A 5 -1.03 22.98 15.60
C PRO A 5 -2.43 23.10 14.98
N ASN A 6 -3.42 22.35 15.49
CA ASN A 6 -4.79 22.32 14.95
C ASN A 6 -5.78 23.21 15.71
N CYS A 7 -5.55 23.47 17.00
CA CYS A 7 -6.48 24.24 17.84
C CYS A 7 -5.80 25.20 18.84
N GLU A 8 -4.48 25.38 18.74
CA GLU A 8 -3.66 26.27 19.57
C GLU A 8 -3.70 25.97 21.09
N HIS A 9 -4.35 24.88 21.49
CA HIS A 9 -4.40 24.45 22.88
C HIS A 9 -3.02 24.03 23.38
N THR A 10 -2.68 24.42 24.61
CA THR A 10 -1.39 24.10 25.24
C THR A 10 -1.52 22.78 26.00
N ASN A 11 -0.63 21.82 25.71
CA ASN A 11 -0.63 20.48 26.28
C ASN A 11 0.72 20.21 26.99
N PRO A 12 0.79 19.26 27.94
CA PRO A 12 2.07 18.84 28.52
C PRO A 12 2.97 18.17 27.47
N ASP A 13 4.30 18.24 27.65
CA ASP A 13 5.28 17.78 26.65
C ASP A 13 5.24 16.26 26.38
N GLU A 14 4.69 15.48 27.30
CA GLU A 14 4.48 14.03 27.16
C GLU A 14 3.10 13.68 26.57
N ALA A 15 2.27 14.68 26.23
CA ALA A 15 0.95 14.45 25.65
C ALA A 15 1.07 13.77 24.28
N SER A 16 0.45 12.60 24.18
CA SER A 16 0.41 11.82 22.92
C SER A 16 -0.61 12.37 21.91
N GLN A 17 -1.57 13.16 22.39
CA GLN A 17 -2.72 13.69 21.68
C GLN A 17 -3.19 14.96 22.39
N CYS A 18 -3.80 15.88 21.66
CA CYS A 18 -4.32 17.12 22.23
C CYS A 18 -5.56 16.86 23.10
N GLU A 19 -5.61 17.40 24.31
CA GLU A 19 -6.73 17.21 25.24
C GLU A 19 -8.01 17.92 24.79
N ALA A 20 -7.90 18.97 23.96
CA ALA A 20 -9.03 19.76 23.48
C ALA A 20 -9.63 19.28 22.14
N CYS A 21 -8.82 18.75 21.22
CA CYS A 21 -9.26 18.39 19.86
C CYS A 21 -8.83 16.99 19.39
N TYR A 22 -8.18 16.20 20.26
CA TYR A 22 -7.71 14.83 20.00
C TYR A 22 -6.72 14.65 18.83
N THR A 23 -6.25 15.74 18.21
CA THR A 23 -5.19 15.70 17.20
C THR A 23 -3.89 15.13 17.80
N PRO A 24 -3.21 14.16 17.14
CA PRO A 24 -1.94 13.64 17.63
C PRO A 24 -0.88 14.74 17.71
N LEU A 25 -0.07 14.70 18.77
CA LEU A 25 0.99 15.68 19.02
C LEU A 25 2.37 15.06 18.70
N PRO A 26 3.29 15.81 18.06
CA PRO A 26 4.60 15.28 17.68
C PRO A 26 5.44 15.05 18.94
N ARG A 27 5.74 13.78 19.23
CA ARG A 27 6.52 13.40 20.42
C ARG A 27 8.00 13.61 20.15
N MET A 28 8.67 14.27 21.08
CA MET A 28 10.10 14.48 21.06
C MET A 28 10.79 13.50 22.01
N SER A 29 11.91 12.93 21.59
CA SER A 29 12.81 12.12 22.42
C SER A 29 14.24 12.65 22.32
N SER A 30 15.15 12.11 23.13
CA SER A 30 16.57 12.48 23.09
C SER A 30 17.37 11.39 22.35
N CYS A 31 18.23 11.79 21.42
CA CYS A 31 19.11 10.86 20.72
C CYS A 31 20.09 10.18 21.70
N PRO A 32 20.15 8.84 21.77
CA PRO A 32 20.99 8.14 22.74
C PRO A 32 22.49 8.29 22.46
N SER A 33 22.88 8.73 21.26
CA SER A 33 24.30 8.89 20.87
C SER A 33 24.86 10.29 21.15
N CYS A 34 24.05 11.35 21.11
CA CYS A 34 24.53 12.73 21.23
C CYS A 34 23.64 13.66 22.06
N GLY A 35 22.56 13.15 22.67
CA GLY A 35 21.66 13.92 23.53
C GLY A 35 20.75 14.92 22.81
N ALA A 36 20.92 15.14 21.51
CA ALA A 36 20.11 16.05 20.71
C ALA A 36 18.64 15.63 20.67
N THR A 37 17.73 16.59 20.82
CA THR A 37 16.28 16.35 20.71
C THR A 37 15.91 15.97 19.28
N ILE A 38 15.14 14.90 19.13
CA ILE A 38 14.70 14.26 17.89
C ILE A 38 13.18 14.02 17.94
N GLN A 39 12.54 13.80 16.80
CA GLN A 39 11.18 13.25 16.78
C GLN A 39 11.25 11.72 17.03
N THR A 40 10.24 11.13 17.66
CA THR A 40 10.22 9.68 17.94
C THR A 40 10.09 8.79 16.69
N ASP A 41 9.66 9.36 15.56
CA ASP A 41 9.54 8.73 14.25
C ASP A 41 10.75 9.03 13.32
N ALA A 42 11.73 9.82 13.78
CA ALA A 42 12.91 10.14 12.99
C ALA A 42 13.78 8.90 12.77
N THR A 43 14.07 8.55 11.51
CA THR A 43 14.98 7.45 11.15
C THR A 43 16.44 7.72 11.55
N PHE A 44 16.86 8.99 11.52
CA PHE A 44 18.24 9.40 11.80
C PHE A 44 18.29 10.71 12.60
N CYS A 45 19.32 10.86 13.43
CA CYS A 45 19.56 12.10 14.17
C CYS A 45 20.25 13.14 13.27
N GLY A 46 19.57 14.24 12.97
CA GLY A 46 20.12 15.33 12.13
C GLY A 46 21.30 16.12 12.74
N GLN A 47 21.71 15.85 13.98
CA GLN A 47 22.86 16.49 14.63
C GLN A 47 24.12 15.62 14.62
N CYS A 48 24.00 14.31 14.84
CA CYS A 48 25.15 13.40 14.94
C CYS A 48 25.11 12.20 13.98
N GLY A 49 24.12 12.12 13.10
CA GLY A 49 24.01 11.05 12.09
C GLY A 49 23.63 9.67 12.63
N TYR A 50 23.39 9.52 13.93
CA TYR A 50 23.04 8.25 14.55
C TYR A 50 21.70 7.70 14.01
N ASN A 51 21.69 6.42 13.61
CA ASN A 51 20.49 5.73 13.15
C ASN A 51 19.63 5.29 14.34
N LEU A 52 18.37 5.72 14.34
CA LEU A 52 17.42 5.57 15.44
C LEU A 52 16.50 4.34 15.28
N GLN A 53 16.66 3.56 14.21
CA GLN A 53 15.93 2.31 13.95
C GLN A 53 16.79 1.08 14.25
N PRO A 54 16.86 0.59 15.51
CA PRO A 54 17.53 -0.65 15.86
C PRO A 54 16.67 -1.88 15.51
N ASN A 55 16.37 -2.06 14.23
CA ASN A 55 16.19 -3.35 13.55
C ASN A 55 15.71 -3.16 12.11
N SER A 56 16.67 -3.18 11.18
CA SER A 56 16.44 -3.74 9.85
C SER A 56 17.48 -4.83 9.68
N VAL A 57 17.13 -6.07 10.03
CA VAL A 57 17.98 -7.24 9.74
C VAL A 57 17.63 -7.68 8.32
N PRO A 58 18.50 -7.49 7.32
CA PRO A 58 18.29 -8.11 6.02
C PRO A 58 18.69 -9.58 6.15
N LEU A 59 17.70 -10.48 6.22
CA LEU A 59 17.98 -11.92 6.11
C LEU A 59 18.24 -12.28 4.64
N VAL A 60 19.43 -11.92 4.17
CA VAL A 60 20.03 -12.45 2.95
C VAL A 60 21.33 -13.15 3.32
N THR A 61 21.33 -14.48 3.22
CA THR A 61 22.56 -15.27 3.22
C THR A 61 22.56 -16.04 1.90
N ALA A 62 23.53 -15.73 1.04
CA ALA A 62 23.67 -16.36 -0.26
C ALA A 62 24.59 -17.59 -0.21
N GLU A 63 24.44 -18.43 -1.24
CA GLU A 63 25.44 -19.36 -1.79
C GLU A 63 26.09 -20.44 -0.89
N ALA A 64 25.83 -21.70 -1.27
CA ALA A 64 26.89 -22.68 -1.48
C ALA A 64 26.47 -23.69 -2.57
N GLU A 65 27.16 -23.64 -3.71
CA GLU A 65 27.00 -24.52 -4.87
C GLU A 65 27.75 -25.86 -4.65
N SER A 66 27.17 -27.00 -5.07
CA SER A 66 27.85 -28.32 -5.10
C SER A 66 27.10 -29.36 -5.97
N GLU A 67 27.63 -29.63 -7.16
CA GLU A 67 27.43 -30.82 -8.01
C GLU A 67 28.87 -31.21 -8.51
N PRO A 68 29.27 -32.47 -8.87
CA PRO A 68 28.46 -33.47 -9.61
C PRO A 68 28.67 -35.00 -9.41
N GLU A 69 27.69 -35.77 -9.95
CA GLU A 69 27.79 -37.13 -10.59
C GLU A 69 28.33 -38.38 -9.79
N PRO A 70 28.29 -39.65 -10.30
CA PRO A 70 27.57 -40.26 -11.46
C PRO A 70 26.88 -41.67 -11.27
N VAL A 71 25.72 -41.88 -11.95
CA VAL A 71 25.15 -43.12 -12.63
C VAL A 71 24.93 -44.52 -11.90
N PRO A 72 24.33 -45.62 -12.50
CA PRO A 72 23.18 -46.34 -11.90
C PRO A 72 23.41 -47.88 -11.69
N PRO A 73 22.38 -48.77 -11.51
CA PRO A 73 21.59 -49.30 -12.65
C PRO A 73 20.09 -49.69 -12.42
N VAL A 74 19.41 -49.96 -13.53
CA VAL A 74 18.08 -50.61 -13.74
C VAL A 74 18.06 -52.09 -13.26
N PRO A 75 16.92 -52.80 -13.10
CA PRO A 75 15.79 -52.99 -14.05
C PRO A 75 14.38 -52.84 -13.37
N THR A 76 13.21 -53.16 -13.93
CA THR A 76 12.79 -53.93 -15.14
C THR A 76 11.48 -53.36 -15.74
N ALA A 77 10.99 -53.90 -16.86
CA ALA A 77 9.79 -53.45 -17.58
C ALA A 77 8.47 -54.13 -17.17
N THR A 78 7.34 -53.44 -17.43
CA THR A 78 6.02 -54.05 -17.69
C THR A 78 5.38 -53.36 -18.91
N VAL A 79 4.45 -54.05 -19.58
CA VAL A 79 4.21 -53.92 -21.03
C VAL A 79 2.90 -53.22 -21.39
N ALA A 80 2.97 -52.36 -22.40
CA ALA A 80 1.94 -51.88 -23.34
C ALA A 80 0.53 -51.46 -22.85
N SER A 81 0.10 -50.28 -23.30
CA SER A 81 -1.09 -50.20 -24.16
C SER A 81 -0.97 -49.01 -25.11
N ILE A 82 -1.36 -49.19 -26.38
CA ILE A 82 -1.26 -48.18 -27.44
C ILE A 82 -2.63 -47.58 -27.68
N ALA A 83 -2.75 -46.27 -27.51
CA ALA A 83 -3.84 -45.47 -28.07
C ALA A 83 -3.24 -44.26 -28.79
N PRO A 84 -3.54 -44.02 -30.07
CA PRO A 84 -3.07 -42.82 -30.76
C PRO A 84 -3.82 -41.59 -30.21
N PRO A 85 -3.13 -40.57 -29.69
CA PRO A 85 -3.79 -39.30 -29.37
C PRO A 85 -4.23 -38.61 -30.68
N PRO A 86 -5.33 -37.85 -30.67
CA PRO A 86 -5.77 -37.11 -31.84
C PRO A 86 -4.70 -36.08 -32.24
N VAL A 87 -4.49 -35.92 -33.55
CA VAL A 87 -3.53 -34.96 -34.10
C VAL A 87 -3.93 -33.55 -33.66
N ALA A 88 -3.13 -32.95 -32.78
CA ALA A 88 -3.32 -31.57 -32.36
C ALA A 88 -3.10 -30.63 -33.57
N PRO A 89 -3.90 -29.56 -33.72
CA PRO A 89 -3.61 -28.52 -34.71
C PRO A 89 -2.24 -27.87 -34.40
N PRO A 90 -1.53 -27.35 -35.41
CA PRO A 90 -0.20 -26.77 -35.21
C PRO A 90 -0.28 -25.60 -34.22
N PRO A 91 0.74 -25.42 -33.36
CA PRO A 91 0.78 -24.28 -32.46
C PRO A 91 0.87 -22.99 -33.28
N VAL A 92 -0.20 -22.20 -33.27
CA VAL A 92 -0.13 -20.80 -33.68
C VAL A 92 0.94 -20.12 -32.83
N PRO A 93 1.89 -19.37 -33.42
CA PRO A 93 2.89 -18.68 -32.63
C PRO A 93 2.16 -17.70 -31.70
N ALA A 94 2.34 -17.87 -30.40
CA ALA A 94 1.78 -16.97 -29.41
C ALA A 94 2.39 -15.58 -29.66
N ALA A 95 1.61 -14.70 -30.30
CA ALA A 95 1.99 -13.33 -30.50
C ALA A 95 2.30 -12.73 -29.12
N THR A 96 3.50 -12.18 -28.95
CA THR A 96 3.95 -11.52 -27.72
C THR A 96 3.04 -10.33 -27.44
N ARG A 97 1.92 -10.58 -26.76
CA ARG A 97 1.01 -9.54 -26.31
C ARG A 97 1.73 -8.78 -25.22
N LEU A 98 1.94 -7.49 -25.46
CA LEU A 98 2.12 -6.51 -24.40
C LEU A 98 0.82 -6.48 -23.59
N GLN A 99 0.74 -7.34 -22.56
CA GLN A 99 -0.26 -7.22 -21.52
C GLN A 99 0.18 -6.06 -20.64
N THR A 100 -0.33 -4.87 -20.95
CA THR A 100 -0.25 -3.71 -20.05
C THR A 100 -1.03 -4.06 -18.80
N GLU A 101 -0.35 -4.23 -17.66
CA GLU A 101 -1.03 -4.53 -16.40
C GLU A 101 -1.91 -3.34 -15.98
N ILE A 102 -3.23 -3.56 -15.90
CA ILE A 102 -4.21 -2.52 -15.57
C ILE A 102 -4.57 -2.61 -14.09
N ALA A 103 -4.26 -1.56 -13.35
CA ALA A 103 -4.67 -1.43 -11.96
C ALA A 103 -6.16 -1.05 -11.86
N SER A 104 -6.83 -1.58 -10.85
CA SER A 104 -8.25 -1.32 -10.59
C SER A 104 -8.59 -1.44 -9.10
N LEU A 105 -9.70 -0.81 -8.69
CA LEU A 105 -10.29 -0.90 -7.37
C LEU A 105 -11.63 -1.63 -7.47
N GLN A 106 -11.79 -2.77 -6.80
CA GLN A 106 -13.08 -3.47 -6.66
C GLN A 106 -13.70 -3.12 -5.32
N HIS A 107 -14.88 -2.50 -5.31
CA HIS A 107 -15.62 -2.19 -4.09
C HIS A 107 -16.21 -3.46 -3.46
N LEU A 108 -15.95 -3.70 -2.17
CA LEU A 108 -16.31 -4.95 -1.50
C LEU A 108 -17.81 -5.15 -1.25
N GLN A 109 -18.57 -4.07 -1.09
CA GLN A 109 -20.00 -4.15 -0.74
C GLN A 109 -20.90 -4.29 -1.97
N THR A 110 -20.40 -3.96 -3.17
CA THR A 110 -21.20 -3.89 -4.41
C THR A 110 -20.54 -4.58 -5.61
N ASP A 111 -19.39 -5.21 -5.42
CA ASP A 111 -18.52 -5.82 -6.44
C ASP A 111 -18.21 -4.93 -7.67
N SER A 112 -18.39 -3.62 -7.53
CA SER A 112 -18.22 -2.68 -8.63
C SER A 112 -16.74 -2.40 -8.83
N LYS A 113 -16.23 -2.65 -10.04
CA LYS A 113 -14.84 -2.42 -10.43
C LYS A 113 -14.67 -1.05 -11.08
N ILE A 114 -13.68 -0.30 -10.61
CA ILE A 114 -13.24 0.99 -11.15
C ILE A 114 -11.82 0.80 -11.67
N GLU A 115 -11.55 1.19 -12.91
CA GLU A 115 -10.20 1.12 -13.49
C GLU A 115 -9.43 2.42 -13.21
N LEU A 116 -8.15 2.30 -12.82
CA LEU A 116 -7.32 3.45 -12.47
C LEU A 116 -6.79 4.12 -13.76
N PRO A 117 -6.95 5.45 -13.95
CA PRO A 117 -6.47 6.13 -15.14
C PRO A 117 -4.94 6.04 -15.33
N LEU A 118 -4.49 5.19 -16.25
CA LEU A 118 -3.06 4.92 -16.50
C LEU A 118 -2.25 6.13 -17.00
N HIS A 119 -2.93 7.21 -17.42
CA HIS A 119 -2.31 8.45 -17.92
C HIS A 119 -2.12 9.52 -16.83
N LEU A 120 -2.59 9.27 -15.61
CA LEU A 120 -2.48 10.19 -14.48
C LEU A 120 -1.41 9.71 -13.49
N SER A 121 -0.47 10.60 -13.14
CA SER A 121 0.53 10.33 -12.09
C SER A 121 -0.03 10.49 -10.68
N VAL A 122 -1.18 11.16 -10.53
CA VAL A 122 -1.93 11.35 -9.29
C VAL A 122 -3.41 11.18 -9.64
N ILE A 123 -4.12 10.34 -8.91
CA ILE A 123 -5.52 9.99 -9.13
C ILE A 123 -6.26 10.34 -7.85
N HIS A 124 -7.13 11.34 -7.91
CA HIS A 124 -7.84 11.88 -6.75
C HIS A 124 -9.09 11.05 -6.42
N ILE A 125 -9.22 10.61 -5.16
CA ILE A 125 -10.36 9.82 -4.68
C ILE A 125 -11.19 10.65 -3.68
N GLY A 126 -12.49 10.72 -3.93
CA GLY A 126 -13.41 11.42 -3.02
C GLY A 126 -14.77 11.69 -3.63
N LYS A 127 -15.47 12.69 -3.09
CA LYS A 127 -16.78 13.14 -3.58
C LYS A 127 -16.67 14.42 -4.42
N PRO A 128 -17.61 14.67 -5.36
CA PRO A 128 -17.55 15.81 -6.26
C PRO A 128 -17.46 17.14 -5.50
N ASN A 129 -16.64 18.06 -6.00
CA ASN A 129 -16.43 19.35 -5.39
C ASN A 129 -15.99 20.39 -6.42
N ASP A 130 -16.17 21.67 -6.08
CA ASP A 130 -15.98 22.82 -6.98
C ASP A 130 -14.51 23.27 -7.11
N ARG A 131 -13.53 22.54 -6.55
CA ARG A 131 -12.11 22.91 -6.56
C ARG A 131 -11.26 21.99 -7.41
N ILE A 132 -11.25 20.70 -7.08
CA ILE A 132 -10.52 19.65 -7.77
C ILE A 132 -11.49 18.48 -7.92
N PRO A 133 -12.06 18.22 -9.11
CA PRO A 133 -12.95 17.08 -9.30
C PRO A 133 -12.17 15.78 -9.01
N PRO A 134 -12.75 14.81 -8.28
CA PRO A 134 -12.11 13.52 -8.09
C PRO A 134 -12.11 12.75 -9.41
N ASP A 135 -10.99 12.09 -9.73
CA ASP A 135 -10.90 11.14 -10.84
C ASP A 135 -11.69 9.86 -10.54
N ILE A 136 -11.78 9.50 -9.25
CA ILE A 136 -12.60 8.41 -8.74
C ILE A 136 -13.67 8.99 -7.81
N ASP A 137 -14.86 9.23 -8.38
CA ASP A 137 -16.05 9.63 -7.64
C ASP A 137 -16.63 8.45 -6.85
N VAL A 138 -16.63 8.56 -5.52
CA VAL A 138 -17.23 7.55 -4.64
C VAL A 138 -18.66 7.88 -4.17
N SER A 139 -19.27 8.96 -4.67
CA SER A 139 -20.59 9.43 -4.22
C SER A 139 -21.72 8.44 -4.51
N GLY A 140 -21.61 7.66 -5.60
CA GLY A 140 -22.57 6.62 -6.00
C GLY A 140 -22.53 5.32 -5.18
N PHE A 141 -21.62 5.21 -4.20
CA PHE A 141 -21.48 4.01 -3.36
C PHE A 141 -22.27 4.11 -2.05
N PRO A 142 -22.67 2.97 -1.44
CA PRO A 142 -23.25 2.97 -0.10
C PRO A 142 -22.27 3.56 0.92
N ASP A 143 -22.83 4.15 1.98
CA ASP A 143 -22.07 4.82 3.04
C ASP A 143 -21.12 5.96 2.58
N SER A 144 -21.29 6.50 1.37
CA SER A 144 -20.41 7.56 0.84
C SER A 144 -20.34 8.83 1.69
N ASP A 145 -21.28 9.03 2.62
CA ASP A 145 -21.24 10.07 3.66
C ASP A 145 -19.95 10.08 4.50
N ILE A 146 -19.37 8.91 4.81
CA ILE A 146 -18.15 8.85 5.63
C ILE A 146 -16.88 9.29 4.87
N VAL A 147 -16.95 9.40 3.54
CA VAL A 147 -15.81 9.82 2.72
C VAL A 147 -15.82 11.34 2.50
N SER A 148 -14.62 11.89 2.41
CA SER A 148 -14.37 13.32 2.26
C SER A 148 -14.43 13.72 0.79
N ARG A 149 -14.62 15.02 0.50
CA ARG A 149 -14.62 15.51 -0.90
C ARG A 149 -13.25 15.32 -1.57
N VAL A 150 -12.20 15.59 -0.82
CA VAL A 150 -10.82 15.18 -1.11
C VAL A 150 -10.43 14.28 0.07
N HIS A 151 -10.09 13.02 -0.18
CA HIS A 151 -9.91 12.02 0.88
C HIS A 151 -8.58 11.28 0.79
N ALA A 152 -8.26 10.74 -0.38
CA ALA A 152 -7.00 10.05 -0.62
C ALA A 152 -6.60 10.19 -2.09
N ASP A 153 -5.30 10.17 -2.35
CA ASP A 153 -4.73 10.18 -3.69
C ASP A 153 -4.01 8.85 -3.94
N ILE A 154 -4.14 8.31 -5.15
CA ILE A 154 -3.25 7.25 -5.64
C ILE A 154 -2.21 7.86 -6.56
N ARG A 155 -0.94 7.81 -6.15
CA ARG A 155 0.21 8.27 -6.92
C ARG A 155 0.83 7.11 -7.69
N VAL A 156 1.16 7.34 -8.95
CA VAL A 156 1.79 6.34 -9.83
C VAL A 156 3.22 6.78 -10.13
N GLU A 157 4.19 6.10 -9.54
CA GLU A 157 5.61 6.44 -9.65
C GLU A 157 6.37 5.19 -10.15
N GLY A 158 6.84 5.20 -11.40
CA GLY A 158 7.60 4.09 -11.99
C GLY A 158 6.81 2.78 -12.17
N GLY A 159 5.49 2.85 -12.35
CA GLY A 159 4.60 1.69 -12.38
C GLY A 159 4.23 1.14 -11.00
N ILE A 160 4.73 1.76 -9.92
CA ILE A 160 4.35 1.43 -8.55
C ILE A 160 3.24 2.39 -8.10
N TYR A 161 2.18 1.83 -7.54
CA TYR A 161 1.05 2.56 -6.99
C TYR A 161 1.28 2.84 -5.50
N TYR A 162 1.05 4.07 -5.07
CA TYR A 162 1.14 4.51 -3.69
C TYR A 162 -0.15 5.19 -3.29
N LEU A 163 -0.76 4.77 -2.19
CA LEU A 163 -1.89 5.45 -1.56
C LEU A 163 -1.36 6.51 -0.57
N GLU A 164 -1.93 7.71 -0.60
CA GLU A 164 -1.61 8.83 0.29
C GLU A 164 -2.93 9.42 0.82
N ASP A 165 -3.12 9.50 2.15
CA ASP A 165 -4.30 10.16 2.73
C ASP A 165 -4.09 11.68 2.71
N THR A 166 -5.02 12.44 2.14
CA THR A 166 -4.90 13.89 1.93
C THR A 166 -5.35 14.74 3.13
N GLY A 167 -5.50 14.14 4.31
CA GLY A 167 -6.09 14.78 5.50
C GLY A 167 -7.60 14.54 5.60
N SER A 168 -8.02 13.30 5.34
CA SER A 168 -9.42 12.89 5.40
C SER A 168 -10.03 13.01 6.81
N ALA A 169 -11.33 13.28 6.87
CA ALA A 169 -12.02 13.49 8.16
C ALA A 169 -12.17 12.21 9.00
N ASN A 170 -12.19 11.03 8.35
CA ASN A 170 -12.42 9.73 9.00
C ASN A 170 -11.22 8.76 8.90
N GLY A 171 -10.11 9.20 8.29
CA GLY A 171 -8.90 8.40 8.07
C GLY A 171 -9.02 7.39 6.92
N THR A 172 -7.92 7.15 6.23
CA THR A 172 -7.74 6.05 5.28
C THR A 172 -7.06 4.87 5.99
N TYR A 173 -7.41 3.64 5.62
CA TYR A 173 -6.84 2.42 6.20
C TYR A 173 -6.40 1.45 5.10
N VAL A 174 -5.25 0.81 5.27
CA VAL A 174 -4.78 -0.29 4.39
C VAL A 174 -4.63 -1.55 5.23
N ASN A 175 -5.27 -2.64 4.80
CA ASN A 175 -5.29 -3.93 5.50
C ASN A 175 -5.63 -3.77 7.01
N HIS A 176 -6.69 -3.01 7.29
CA HIS A 176 -7.17 -2.59 8.62
C HIS A 176 -6.21 -1.70 9.45
N THR A 177 -5.03 -1.37 8.93
CA THR A 177 -4.06 -0.49 9.60
C THR A 177 -4.30 0.95 9.17
N PRO A 178 -4.42 1.94 10.09
CA PRO A 178 -4.58 3.35 9.71
C PRO A 178 -3.35 3.86 8.96
N LEU A 179 -3.58 4.56 7.85
CA LEU A 179 -2.56 5.30 7.11
C LEU A 179 -2.53 6.75 7.62
N PRO A 180 -1.43 7.22 8.23
CA PRO A 180 -1.33 8.62 8.65
C PRO A 180 -1.42 9.58 7.44
N PRO A 181 -2.11 10.73 7.56
CA PRO A 181 -2.17 11.74 6.51
C PRO A 181 -0.78 12.15 5.99
N GLY A 182 -0.64 12.25 4.66
CA GLY A 182 0.62 12.54 3.97
C GLY A 182 1.63 11.39 3.94
N ASN A 183 1.35 10.24 4.57
CA ASN A 183 2.21 9.06 4.47
C ASN A 183 1.82 8.23 3.24
N ARG A 184 2.83 7.72 2.51
CA ARG A 184 2.64 6.91 1.30
C ARG A 184 2.75 5.43 1.60
N HIS A 185 1.64 4.70 1.41
CA HIS A 185 1.63 3.25 1.44
C HIS A 185 1.74 2.68 0.03
N ARG A 186 2.78 1.86 -0.25
CA ARG A 186 2.89 1.14 -1.52
C ARG A 186 1.80 0.07 -1.62
N LEU A 187 0.90 0.21 -2.59
CA LEU A 187 -0.15 -0.76 -2.88
C LEU A 187 0.40 -2.00 -3.61
N ARG A 188 -0.22 -3.14 -3.35
CA ARG A 188 -0.04 -4.45 -3.99
C ARG A 188 -1.39 -5.05 -4.34
N ALA A 189 -1.42 -5.89 -5.37
CA ALA A 189 -2.61 -6.67 -5.72
C ALA A 189 -3.09 -7.49 -4.51
N GLY A 190 -4.37 -7.34 -4.15
CA GLY A 190 -4.99 -7.91 -2.97
C GLY A 190 -5.11 -6.96 -1.77
N ASP A 191 -4.45 -5.79 -1.77
CA ASP A 191 -4.52 -4.86 -0.65
C ASP A 191 -5.93 -4.28 -0.47
N ARG A 192 -6.38 -4.26 0.79
CA ARG A 192 -7.71 -3.79 1.18
C ARG A 192 -7.63 -2.35 1.67
N ILE A 193 -8.22 -1.43 0.91
CA ILE A 193 -8.23 0.01 1.16
C ILE A 193 -9.60 0.43 1.70
N SER A 194 -9.69 0.81 2.97
CA SER A 194 -10.93 1.32 3.57
C SER A 194 -10.88 2.85 3.65
N LEU A 195 -11.91 3.52 3.13
CA LEU A 195 -12.05 4.98 3.19
C LEU A 195 -12.99 5.35 4.33
N GLY A 196 -12.41 5.80 5.44
CA GLY A 196 -13.11 6.02 6.71
C GLY A 196 -13.19 4.77 7.60
N LYS A 197 -13.48 5.02 8.88
CA LYS A 197 -13.50 4.01 9.93
C LYS A 197 -14.65 2.99 9.78
N GLY A 198 -14.35 1.73 10.09
CA GLY A 198 -15.36 0.66 10.19
C GLY A 198 -15.67 -0.06 8.88
N ASP A 199 -14.77 0.03 7.90
CA ASP A 199 -14.77 -0.75 6.65
C ASP A 199 -16.00 -0.58 5.74
N LYS A 200 -16.87 0.40 6.01
CA LYS A 200 -18.15 0.60 5.30
C LYS A 200 -17.99 0.89 3.81
N MET A 201 -17.01 1.72 3.46
CA MET A 201 -16.55 1.86 2.08
C MET A 201 -15.16 1.25 2.00
N THR A 202 -15.05 0.09 1.34
CA THR A 202 -13.77 -0.61 1.20
C THR A 202 -13.58 -1.11 -0.22
N PHE A 203 -12.38 -0.92 -0.74
CA PHE A 203 -11.94 -1.42 -2.03
C PHE A 203 -10.85 -2.48 -1.87
N ILE A 204 -10.75 -3.43 -2.79
CA ILE A 204 -9.56 -4.24 -3.00
C ILE A 204 -8.82 -3.69 -4.22
N PHE A 205 -7.53 -3.40 -4.08
CA PHE A 205 -6.65 -3.08 -5.20
C PHE A 205 -6.32 -4.35 -5.98
N GLN A 206 -6.51 -4.32 -7.30
CA GLN A 206 -6.27 -5.43 -8.20
C GLN A 206 -5.41 -4.99 -9.39
N MET A 207 -4.60 -5.90 -9.90
CA MET A 207 -3.76 -5.71 -11.09
C MET A 207 -4.14 -6.82 -12.08
N SER A 208 -4.44 -6.45 -13.32
CA SER A 208 -5.10 -7.30 -14.35
C SER A 208 -4.26 -7.40 -15.62
#